data_AF-A0A9D4TLC8-F1
#
_entry.id   AF-A0A9D4TLC8-F1
#
_cell.length_a   1.000
_cell.length_b   1.000
_cell.length_c   1.000
_cell.angle_alpha   90.00
_cell.angle_beta   90.00
_cell.angle_gamma   90.00
#
_symmetry.space_group_name_H-M   'P 1'
#
loop_
_entity.id
_entity.type
_entity.pdbx_description
1 polymer ?
#
loop_
_entity_poly.entity_id
_entity_poly.type
_entity_poly.pdbx_seq_one_letter_code
_entity_poly.pdbx_strand_id
1 'polypeptide(L)' 'MGRGRRVPRVGFVRLTTKQGPRGYYKGKGVAATGTHTSKGGYTQLESKQPQFVVPDLTGFKLGPYIACDGLKPRPQ' A
#
# COMPACT_ATOMS: atom_id res chain seq x y z
N MET A 1 -20.86 -29.86 18.14
CA MET A 1 -20.14 -28.63 17.74
C MET A 1 -20.83 -28.04 16.52
N GLY A 2 -21.70 -27.04 16.70
CA GLY A 2 -22.49 -26.45 15.62
C GLY A 2 -21.65 -25.49 14.78
N ARG A 3 -21.58 -25.71 13.46
CA ARG A 3 -21.00 -24.75 12.53
C ARG A 3 -21.96 -23.57 12.43
N GLY A 4 -21.52 -22.38 12.86
CA GLY A 4 -22.29 -21.15 12.67
C GLY A 4 -22.65 -20.95 11.20
N ARG A 5 -23.89 -20.53 10.93
CA ARG A 5 -24.42 -20.33 9.59
C ARG A 5 -23.59 -19.25 8.87
N ARG A 6 -22.92 -19.62 7.77
CA ARG A 6 -22.13 -18.67 6.98
C ARG A 6 -23.08 -17.72 6.26
N VAL A 7 -23.24 -16.50 6.77
CA VAL A 7 -24.02 -15.45 6.10
C VAL A 7 -23.33 -15.12 4.77
N PRO A 8 -24.04 -15.16 3.62
CA PRO A 8 -23.47 -14.73 2.35
C PRO A 8 -23.12 -13.25 2.45
N ARG A 9 -21.82 -12.92 2.37
CA ARG A 9 -21.35 -11.54 2.36
C ARG A 9 -21.54 -10.99 0.95
N VAL A 10 -22.60 -10.21 0.75
CA VAL A 10 -22.81 -9.44 -0.48
C VAL A 10 -21.62 -8.49 -0.65
N GLY A 11 -20.91 -8.57 -1.78
CA GLY A 11 -19.75 -7.71 -2.10
C GLY A 11 -18.35 -8.32 -1.92
N PHE A 12 -18.21 -9.46 -1.24
CA PHE A 12 -16.91 -10.17 -1.11
C PHE A 12 -16.78 -11.33 -2.11
N VAL A 13 -17.00 -11.06 -3.40
CA VAL A 13 -16.86 -12.07 -4.47
C VAL A 13 -15.39 -12.35 -4.80
N ARG A 14 -14.49 -11.38 -4.60
CA ARG A 14 -13.05 -11.57 -4.84
C ARG A 14 -12.40 -12.29 -3.67
N LEU A 15 -11.72 -13.39 -3.96
CA LEU A 15 -10.96 -14.13 -2.95
C LEU A 15 -9.94 -13.22 -2.24
N THR A 16 -9.59 -13.49 -1.00
CA THR A 16 -8.45 -12.85 -0.33
C THR A 16 -7.36 -13.88 -0.05
N THR A 17 -6.16 -13.43 0.36
CA THR A 17 -5.07 -14.34 0.75
C THR A 17 -5.44 -15.35 1.85
N LYS A 18 -6.52 -15.11 2.60
CA LYS A 18 -6.98 -15.96 3.71
C LYS A 18 -8.10 -16.93 3.32
N GLN A 19 -8.55 -16.89 2.07
CA GLN A 19 -9.70 -17.68 1.60
C GLN A 19 -9.32 -18.82 0.65
N GLY A 20 -8.06 -18.88 0.20
CA GLY A 20 -7.58 -19.96 -0.67
C GLY A 20 -7.07 -21.19 0.10
N PRO A 21 -6.95 -22.35 -0.56
CA PRO A 21 -6.33 -23.55 0.01
C PRO A 21 -4.83 -23.36 0.28
N ARG A 22 -4.20 -24.32 0.98
CA ARG A 22 -2.76 -24.30 1.26
C ARG A 22 -1.97 -24.20 -0.06
N GLY A 23 -1.04 -23.26 -0.15
CA GLY A 23 -0.22 -23.01 -1.35
C GLY A 23 -0.83 -22.01 -2.35
N TYR A 24 -2.05 -21.51 -2.12
CA TYR A 24 -2.64 -20.50 -2.99
C TYR A 24 -1.94 -19.13 -2.85
N TYR A 25 -1.15 -18.77 -3.87
CA TYR A 25 -0.40 -17.51 -3.90
C TYR A 25 -1.21 -16.38 -4.55
N LYS A 26 -1.78 -15.50 -3.72
CA LYS A 26 -2.61 -14.37 -4.19
C LYS A 26 -1.94 -12.99 -4.03
N GLY A 27 -1.15 -12.81 -2.98
CA GLY A 27 -0.57 -11.51 -2.63
C GLY A 27 -1.60 -10.44 -2.19
N LYS A 28 -1.10 -9.22 -1.96
CA LYS A 28 -1.88 -8.05 -1.48
C LYS A 28 -1.72 -6.80 -2.35
N GLY A 29 -1.28 -6.96 -3.60
CA GLY A 29 -1.05 -5.84 -4.52
C GLY A 29 0.23 -5.04 -4.23
N VAL A 30 1.13 -5.58 -3.41
CA VAL A 30 2.43 -4.98 -3.13
C VAL A 30 3.38 -5.27 -4.29
N ALA A 31 4.16 -4.27 -4.71
CA ALA A 31 5.20 -4.42 -5.72
C ALA A 31 6.34 -5.31 -5.22
N ALA A 32 6.99 -6.05 -6.13
CA ALA A 32 8.08 -6.94 -5.78
C ALA A 32 9.40 -6.16 -5.58
N THR A 33 10.03 -6.32 -4.41
CA THR A 33 11.31 -5.68 -4.04
C THR A 33 12.53 -6.40 -4.64
N GLY A 34 12.34 -7.60 -5.18
CA GLY A 34 13.44 -8.49 -5.57
C GLY A 34 12.95 -9.71 -6.34
N THR A 35 13.73 -10.79 -6.33
CA THR A 35 13.47 -12.02 -7.07
C THR A 35 13.71 -13.27 -6.21
N HIS A 36 13.01 -14.36 -6.53
CA HIS A 36 13.27 -15.67 -5.93
C HIS A 36 14.50 -16.33 -6.56
N THR A 37 15.27 -17.05 -5.75
CA THR A 37 16.41 -17.87 -6.19
C THR A 37 15.94 -19.29 -6.56
N SER A 38 16.78 -20.03 -7.29
CA SER A 38 16.46 -21.40 -7.73
C SER A 38 16.13 -22.37 -6.58
N LYS A 39 16.66 -22.12 -5.37
CA LYS A 39 16.44 -22.94 -4.17
C LYS A 39 15.38 -22.37 -3.23
N GLY A 40 14.54 -21.44 -3.69
CA GLY A 40 13.42 -20.89 -2.92
C GLY A 40 13.78 -19.75 -1.96
N GLY A 41 15.05 -19.35 -1.86
CA GLY A 41 15.45 -18.11 -1.18
C GLY A 41 14.96 -16.86 -1.93
N TYR A 42 15.14 -15.69 -1.33
CA TYR A 42 14.74 -14.40 -1.92
C TYR A 42 15.90 -13.39 -1.86
N THR A 43 16.16 -12.72 -2.98
CA THR A 43 17.22 -11.71 -3.08
C THR A 43 16.58 -10.35 -3.33
N GLN A 44 16.83 -9.39 -2.43
CA GLN A 44 16.39 -8.00 -2.59
C GLN A 44 17.25 -7.28 -3.64
N LEU A 45 16.62 -6.46 -4.46
CA LEU A 45 17.31 -5.63 -5.45
C LEU A 45 17.19 -4.16 -5.05
N GLU A 46 18.33 -3.54 -4.76
CA GLU A 46 18.39 -2.12 -4.33
C GLU A 46 17.69 -1.19 -5.33
N SER A 47 17.86 -1.45 -6.63
CA SER A 47 17.24 -0.66 -7.70
C SER A 47 15.70 -0.71 -7.72
N LYS A 48 15.09 -1.70 -7.07
CA LYS A 48 13.62 -1.82 -6.93
C LYS A 48 13.11 -1.27 -5.60
N GLN A 49 13.99 -0.90 -4.69
CA GLN A 49 13.59 -0.28 -3.43
C GLN A 49 13.25 1.20 -3.67
N PRO A 50 12.09 1.68 -3.16
CA PRO A 50 11.76 3.09 -3.26
C PRO A 50 12.70 3.93 -2.39
N GLN A 51 13.37 4.91 -2.98
CA GLN A 51 14.20 5.87 -2.25
C GLN A 51 13.39 7.13 -1.97
N PHE A 52 13.18 7.42 -0.68
CA PHE A 52 12.53 8.63 -0.24
C PHE A 52 13.58 9.74 -0.11
N VAL A 53 13.64 10.62 -1.11
CA VAL A 53 14.51 11.80 -1.09
C VAL A 53 13.85 12.87 -0.22
N VAL A 54 14.24 12.91 1.05
CA VAL A 54 13.71 13.87 2.02
C VAL A 54 14.60 15.12 2.01
N PRO A 55 14.07 16.31 1.66
CA PRO A 55 14.83 17.55 1.73
C PRO A 55 14.99 18.01 3.18
N ASP A 56 15.98 18.86 3.43
CA ASP A 56 16.08 19.56 4.71
C ASP A 56 14.98 20.62 4.83
N LEU A 57 14.32 20.66 5.99
CA LEU A 57 13.20 21.54 6.29
C LEU A 57 13.59 22.65 7.30
N THR A 58 14.86 22.77 7.65
CA THR A 58 15.32 23.84 8.56
C THR A 58 15.00 25.22 7.97
N GLY A 59 14.25 26.04 8.72
CA GLY A 59 13.83 27.37 8.28
C GLY A 59 12.63 27.42 7.32
N PHE A 60 11.93 26.30 7.09
CA PHE A 60 10.74 26.27 6.24
C PHE A 60 9.56 27.02 6.88
N LYS A 61 9.08 28.09 6.22
CA LYS A 61 8.05 29.00 6.76
C LYS A 61 6.61 28.53 6.50
N LEU A 62 6.40 27.60 5.58
CA LEU A 62 5.06 27.15 5.21
C LEU A 62 4.59 26.06 6.17
N GLY A 63 3.35 26.18 6.63
CA GLY A 63 2.67 25.16 7.41
C GLY A 63 1.80 24.23 6.55
N PRO A 64 1.29 23.12 7.10
CA PRO A 64 0.38 22.22 6.39
C PRO A 64 -0.99 22.83 6.12
N TYR A 65 -1.36 23.89 6.83
CA TYR A 65 -2.63 24.58 6.72
C TYR A 65 -2.44 26.06 6.35
N ILE A 66 -3.48 26.63 5.73
CA ILE A 66 -3.54 28.04 5.32
C ILE A 66 -4.65 28.71 6.13
N ALA A 67 -4.51 30.02 6.38
CA ALA A 67 -5.57 30.82 6.97
C ALA A 67 -6.81 30.88 6.06
N CYS A 68 -8.00 30.77 6.64
CA CYS A 68 -9.26 30.79 5.88
C CYS A 68 -9.50 32.10 5.11
N ASP A 69 -8.94 33.22 5.56
CA ASP A 69 -9.11 34.55 4.97
C ASP A 69 -8.13 34.89 3.83
N GLY A 70 -7.46 33.89 3.26
CA GLY A 70 -6.52 34.09 2.15
C GLY A 70 -7.21 34.68 0.91
N LEU A 71 -6.67 35.80 0.41
CA LEU A 71 -7.10 36.45 -0.83
C LEU A 71 -7.20 35.43 -1.98
N LYS A 72 -8.42 35.23 -2.50
CA LYS A 72 -8.64 34.41 -3.70
C LYS A 72 -7.98 35.11 -4.89
N PRO A 73 -7.08 34.45 -5.63
CA PRO A 73 -6.47 35.06 -6.80
C PRO A 73 -7.57 35.36 -7.83
N ARG A 74 -7.58 36.58 -8.38
CA ARG A 74 -8.50 36.95 -9.47
C ARG A 74 -8.10 36.18 -10.72
N PRO A 75 -9.05 35.58 -11.46
CA PRO A 75 -8.76 34.97 -12.76
C PRO A 75 -8.28 36.08 -13.72
N GLN A 76 -7.22 35.79 -14.49
CA GLN A 76 -6.78 36.60 -15.63
C GLN A 76 -7.55 36.22 -16.88
#